data_AF-A0A1W9LSB9-F1
#
_entry.id   AF-A0A1W9LSB9-F1
#
_cell.length_a   1.000
_cell.length_b   1.000
_cell.length_c   1.000
_cell.angle_alpha   90.00
_cell.angle_beta   90.00
_cell.angle_gamma   90.00
#
_symmetry.space_group_name_H-M   'P 1'
#
loop_
_entity.id
_entity.type
_entity.pdbx_description
1 polymer ?
#
loop_
_entity_poly.entity_id
_entity_poly.type
_entity_poly.pdbx_seq_one_letter_code
_entity_poly.pdbx_strand_id
1 'polypeptide(L)'
;MIRKFCNKPSGFSLIEIIAALLLISIVGGMLYTYFSSTFIESPKSLEKLQKSYDLHMVMETIAADYTLNHPEWQKRHPRWQKLTYYAVGTLIRADGNKGHIYKCKVAGKSGTLVPLGFSSGLALITDGTLTWEKKSALSDLRDKIVPVGPPAYDYAAPTPISNNYGNYMLKENKFIKFVWNVADSVYKEEDIALGDSETILKVTITNDSGTTLTNLFTNVN
;
A
#
# COMPACT_ATOMS: atom_id res chain seq x y z
N MET A 1 -38.01 -13.43 -86.64
CA MET A 1 -38.58 -12.50 -85.65
C MET A 1 -38.45 -13.15 -84.27
N ILE A 2 -37.38 -12.82 -83.53
CA ILE A 2 -37.05 -13.43 -82.23
C ILE A 2 -37.84 -12.69 -81.15
N ARG A 3 -38.68 -13.41 -80.40
CA ARG A 3 -39.49 -12.85 -79.30
C ARG A 3 -38.58 -12.54 -78.11
N LYS A 4 -38.44 -11.26 -77.77
CA LYS A 4 -37.87 -10.79 -76.49
C LYS A 4 -38.78 -11.26 -75.34
N PHE A 5 -38.24 -12.05 -74.42
CA PHE A 5 -38.84 -12.22 -73.10
C PHE A 5 -38.58 -10.96 -72.27
N CYS A 6 -39.65 -10.34 -71.77
CA CYS A 6 -39.59 -9.14 -70.94
C CYS A 6 -39.38 -9.58 -69.47
N ASN A 7 -38.21 -9.26 -68.90
CA ASN A 7 -37.96 -9.42 -67.46
C ASN A 7 -38.87 -8.47 -66.69
N LYS A 8 -39.72 -9.01 -65.79
CA LYS A 8 -40.52 -8.24 -64.84
C LYS A 8 -39.60 -7.53 -63.82
N PRO A 9 -39.97 -6.34 -63.32
CA PRO A 9 -39.24 -5.67 -62.25
C PRO A 9 -39.31 -6.52 -60.97
N SER A 10 -38.15 -6.72 -60.36
CA SER A 10 -37.86 -7.57 -59.21
C SER A 10 -38.61 -7.12 -57.95
N GLY A 11 -39.58 -7.91 -57.49
CA GLY A 11 -40.13 -7.86 -56.14
C GLY A 11 -39.75 -9.12 -55.38
N PHE A 12 -39.45 -9.00 -54.09
CA PHE A 12 -39.11 -10.13 -53.23
C PHE A 12 -40.30 -11.09 -53.09
N SER A 13 -40.03 -12.39 -53.20
CA SER A 13 -41.04 -13.43 -52.99
C SER A 13 -41.30 -13.64 -51.50
N LEU A 14 -42.56 -13.89 -51.10
CA LEU A 14 -42.94 -14.14 -49.71
C LEU A 14 -42.11 -15.26 -49.06
N ILE A 15 -41.80 -16.32 -49.83
CA ILE A 15 -41.00 -17.44 -49.36
C ILE A 15 -39.54 -17.05 -49.07
N GLU A 16 -39.00 -16.11 -49.83
CA GLU A 16 -37.63 -15.63 -49.66
C GLU A 16 -37.48 -14.78 -48.39
N ILE A 17 -38.51 -14.00 -48.06
CA ILE A 17 -38.58 -13.24 -46.81
C ILE A 17 -38.66 -14.17 -45.59
N ILE A 18 -39.50 -15.21 -45.66
CA ILE A 18 -39.63 -16.19 -44.58
C ILE A 18 -38.32 -16.98 -44.40
N ALA A 19 -37.69 -17.40 -45.50
CA ALA A 19 -36.41 -18.10 -45.46
C ALA A 19 -35.27 -17.22 -44.90
N ALA A 20 -35.24 -15.93 -45.27
CA ALA A 20 -34.26 -14.98 -44.74
C ALA A 20 -34.43 -14.75 -43.23
N LEU A 21 -35.67 -14.63 -42.73
CA LEU A 21 -35.94 -14.46 -41.30
C LEU A 21 -35.52 -15.69 -40.47
N LEU A 22 -35.74 -16.90 -41.00
CA LEU A 22 -35.30 -18.13 -40.34
C LEU A 22 -33.78 -18.20 -40.24
N LEU A 23 -33.07 -17.88 -41.32
CA LEU A 23 -31.60 -17.84 -41.30
C LEU A 23 -31.06 -16.80 -40.31
N ILE A 24 -31.64 -15.59 -40.28
CA ILE A 24 -31.25 -14.55 -39.34
C ILE A 24 -31.50 -14.99 -37.89
N SER A 25 -32.61 -15.69 -37.62
CA SER A 25 -32.91 -16.14 -36.26
C SER A 25 -31.93 -17.21 -35.77
N ILE A 26 -31.52 -18.14 -36.64
CA ILE A 26 -30.54 -19.18 -36.30
C ILE A 26 -29.16 -18.56 -36.09
N VAL A 27 -28.70 -17.74 -37.04
CA VAL A 27 -27.40 -17.08 -36.98
C VAL A 27 -27.36 -16.12 -35.80
N GLY A 28 -28.41 -15.33 -35.57
CA GLY A 28 -28.52 -14.39 -34.46
C GLY A 28 -28.53 -15.09 -33.09
N GLY A 29 -29.20 -16.24 -32.97
CA GLY A 29 -29.14 -17.06 -31.74
C GLY A 29 -27.73 -17.55 -31.43
N MET A 30 -27.03 -18.09 -32.44
CA MET A 30 -25.63 -18.51 -32.28
C MET A 30 -24.72 -17.31 -31.97
N LEU A 31 -24.89 -16.19 -32.68
CA LEU A 31 -24.13 -14.97 -32.47
C LEU A 31 -24.32 -14.43 -31.05
N TYR A 32 -25.55 -14.43 -30.53
CA TYR A 32 -25.84 -14.02 -29.17
C TYR A 32 -25.11 -14.88 -28.14
N THR A 33 -25.15 -16.20 -28.28
CA THR A 33 -24.49 -17.12 -27.33
C THR A 33 -22.96 -16.97 -27.28
N TYR A 34 -22.32 -16.68 -28.41
CA TYR A 34 -20.86 -16.56 -28.49
C TYR A 34 -20.34 -15.14 -28.22
N PHE A 35 -21.03 -14.12 -28.72
CA PHE A 35 -20.58 -12.74 -28.54
C PHE A 35 -20.98 -12.19 -27.17
N SER A 36 -22.06 -12.67 -26.56
CA SER A 36 -22.47 -12.19 -25.23
C SER A 36 -21.43 -12.51 -24.15
N SER A 37 -20.82 -13.70 -24.14
CA SER A 37 -19.79 -14.03 -23.15
C SER A 37 -18.50 -13.25 -23.40
N THR A 38 -18.06 -13.18 -24.66
CA THR A 38 -16.81 -12.51 -25.05
C THR A 38 -16.80 -11.01 -24.73
N PHE A 39 -17.90 -10.30 -24.96
CA PHE A 39 -17.98 -8.87 -24.64
C PHE A 39 -18.15 -8.57 -23.14
N ILE A 40 -18.72 -9.49 -22.37
CA ILE A 40 -18.95 -9.29 -20.92
C ILE A 40 -17.71 -9.64 -20.11
N GLU A 41 -16.86 -10.56 -20.58
CA GLU A 41 -15.65 -10.99 -19.86
C GLU A 41 -14.44 -10.07 -20.07
N SER A 42 -14.32 -9.43 -21.25
CA SER A 42 -13.25 -8.48 -21.56
C SER A 42 -13.12 -7.32 -20.54
N PRO A 43 -14.19 -6.58 -20.19
CA PRO A 43 -14.09 -5.48 -19.24
C PRO A 43 -13.70 -5.95 -17.82
N LYS A 44 -14.08 -7.17 -17.41
CA LYS A 44 -13.69 -7.72 -16.11
C LYS A 44 -12.18 -7.98 -16.01
N SER A 45 -11.58 -8.49 -17.09
CA SER A 45 -10.14 -8.69 -17.18
C SER A 45 -9.39 -7.37 -17.10
N LEU A 46 -9.86 -6.36 -17.83
CA LEU A 46 -9.29 -5.03 -17.81
C LEU A 46 -9.42 -4.35 -16.44
N GLU A 47 -10.59 -4.45 -15.80
CA GLU A 47 -10.81 -3.90 -14.45
C GLU A 47 -9.85 -4.52 -13.44
N LYS A 48 -9.63 -5.84 -13.49
CA LYS A 48 -8.68 -6.52 -12.63
C LYS A 48 -7.24 -6.06 -12.85
N LEU A 49 -6.84 -5.83 -14.11
CA LEU A 49 -5.52 -5.29 -14.44
C LEU A 49 -5.36 -3.87 -13.91
N GLN A 50 -6.36 -3.01 -14.11
CA GLN A 50 -6.34 -1.64 -13.60
C GLN A 50 -6.20 -1.63 -12.08
N LYS A 51 -7.01 -2.43 -11.36
CA LYS A 51 -6.92 -2.55 -9.90
C LYS A 51 -5.60 -3.13 -9.41
N SER A 52 -4.94 -3.97 -10.21
CA SER A 52 -3.59 -4.46 -9.91
C SER A 52 -2.55 -3.36 -10.11
N TYR A 53 -2.65 -2.60 -11.20
CA TYR A 53 -1.77 -1.47 -11.50
C TYR A 53 -1.84 -0.40 -10.41
N ASP A 54 -3.06 -0.04 -9.98
CA ASP A 54 -3.27 0.95 -8.91
C ASP A 54 -2.59 0.49 -7.61
N LEU A 55 -2.70 -0.79 -7.27
CA LEU A 55 -2.04 -1.36 -6.09
C LEU A 55 -0.51 -1.33 -6.19
N HIS A 56 0.03 -1.62 -7.38
CA HIS A 56 1.47 -1.51 -7.64
C HIS A 56 1.97 -0.08 -7.51
N MET A 57 1.23 0.89 -8.05
CA MET A 57 1.57 2.32 -7.95
C MET A 57 1.59 2.80 -6.49
N VAL A 58 0.65 2.36 -5.65
CA VAL A 58 0.65 2.65 -4.21
C VAL A 58 1.94 2.11 -3.56
N MET A 59 2.29 0.85 -3.81
CA MET A 59 3.49 0.25 -3.23
C MET A 59 4.78 0.91 -3.75
N GLU A 60 4.83 1.30 -5.02
CA GLU A 60 5.94 2.06 -5.59
C GLU A 60 6.07 3.42 -4.91
N THR A 61 4.96 4.11 -4.64
CA THR A 61 4.97 5.39 -3.94
C THR A 61 5.44 5.25 -2.49
N ILE A 62 5.01 4.21 -1.79
CA ILE A 62 5.49 3.88 -0.43
C ILE A 62 7.00 3.59 -0.46
N ALA A 63 7.46 2.78 -1.42
CA ALA A 63 8.87 2.45 -1.57
C ALA A 63 9.71 3.66 -1.95
N ALA A 64 9.21 4.53 -2.83
CA ALA A 64 9.86 5.78 -3.20
C ALA A 64 9.97 6.72 -1.99
N ASP A 65 8.92 6.84 -1.17
CA ASP A 65 8.97 7.63 0.07
C ASP A 65 10.02 7.07 1.03
N TYR A 66 10.12 5.74 1.15
CA TYR A 66 11.17 5.10 1.93
C TYR A 66 12.57 5.44 1.39
N THR A 67 12.84 5.20 0.11
CA THR A 67 14.16 5.39 -0.50
C THR A 67 14.59 6.86 -0.54
N LEU A 68 13.67 7.79 -0.79
CA LEU A 68 13.97 9.23 -0.79
C LEU A 68 14.18 9.77 0.63
N ASN A 69 13.37 9.31 1.59
CA ASN A 69 13.47 9.82 2.94
C ASN A 69 14.61 9.20 3.73
N HIS A 70 14.94 7.92 3.54
CA HIS A 70 15.92 7.18 4.35
C HIS A 70 17.30 7.88 4.47
N PRO A 71 17.99 8.29 3.38
CA PRO A 71 19.32 8.90 3.47
C PRO A 71 19.32 10.34 4.02
N GLU A 72 18.22 11.07 3.88
CA GLU A 72 18.10 12.48 4.28
C GLU A 72 17.25 12.67 5.55
N TRP A 73 16.69 11.59 6.10
CA TRP A 73 15.80 11.62 7.26
C TRP A 73 16.46 12.30 8.46
N GLN A 74 17.74 12.01 8.69
CA GLN A 74 18.51 12.62 9.77
C GLN A 74 18.76 14.12 9.59
N LYS A 75 18.79 14.64 8.36
CA LYS A 75 19.16 16.04 8.10
C LYS A 75 17.96 16.98 8.09
N ARG A 76 16.76 16.47 7.81
CA ARG A 76 15.52 17.28 7.73
C ARG A 76 14.99 17.73 9.09
N HIS A 77 15.32 17.03 10.17
CA HIS A 77 14.77 17.35 11.49
C HIS A 77 15.62 18.39 12.23
N PRO A 78 14.98 19.38 12.88
CA PRO A 78 15.69 20.38 13.68
C PRO A 78 16.43 19.70 14.83
N ARG A 79 17.59 20.26 15.18
CA ARG A 79 18.34 19.81 16.35
C ARG A 79 17.57 20.11 17.64
N TRP A 80 17.80 19.31 18.66
CA TRP A 80 17.34 19.62 20.01
C TRP A 80 17.86 20.98 20.47
N GLN A 81 17.01 21.75 21.14
CA GLN A 81 17.35 23.07 21.68
C GLN A 81 17.03 23.11 23.17
N LYS A 82 17.93 23.73 23.94
CA LYS A 82 17.78 23.91 25.39
C LYS A 82 16.60 24.82 25.71
N LEU A 83 15.92 24.56 26.82
CA LEU A 83 14.82 25.39 27.36
C LEU A 83 13.72 25.75 26.35
N THR A 84 13.50 24.88 25.36
CA THR A 84 12.56 25.09 24.25
C THR A 84 11.29 24.28 24.49
N TYR A 85 10.15 24.85 24.13
CA TYR A 85 8.87 24.15 24.21
C TYR A 85 8.66 23.28 22.98
N TYR A 86 8.28 22.02 23.20
CA TYR A 86 7.95 21.06 22.17
C TYR A 86 6.52 20.57 22.33
N ALA A 87 5.78 20.51 21.23
CA ALA A 87 4.44 19.96 21.17
C ALA A 87 4.49 18.44 20.99
N VAL A 88 3.42 17.74 21.38
CA VAL A 88 3.28 16.30 21.07
C VAL A 88 3.41 16.09 19.56
N GLY A 89 4.19 15.09 19.18
CA GLY A 89 4.45 14.74 17.79
C GLY A 89 5.61 15.48 17.14
N THR A 90 6.21 16.49 17.77
CA THR A 90 7.40 17.17 17.21
C THR A 90 8.57 16.20 17.09
N LEU A 91 9.20 16.15 15.91
CA LEU A 91 10.38 15.34 15.63
C LEU A 91 11.64 16.21 15.74
N ILE A 92 12.62 15.72 16.47
CA ILE A 92 13.92 16.38 16.62
C ILE A 92 15.06 15.40 16.33
N ARG A 93 16.20 15.94 15.94
CA ARG A 93 17.47 15.23 15.96
C ARG A 93 18.18 15.47 17.28
N ALA A 94 18.57 14.38 17.94
CA ALA A 94 19.45 14.43 19.08
C ALA A 94 20.88 14.81 18.64
N ASP A 95 21.44 15.84 19.26
CA ASP A 95 22.85 16.20 19.11
C ASP A 95 23.68 15.25 19.97
N GLY A 96 24.04 14.10 19.39
CA GLY A 96 24.84 13.04 20.02
C GLY A 96 25.43 12.08 18.99
N ASN A 97 26.37 11.24 19.43
CA ASN A 97 27.01 10.22 18.60
C ASN A 97 25.91 9.33 18.00
N LYS A 98 25.70 9.38 16.67
CA LYS A 98 24.72 8.62 15.85
C LYS A 98 23.44 9.34 15.39
N GLY A 99 23.20 10.61 15.73
CA GLY A 99 22.16 11.43 15.07
C GLY A 99 20.74 10.86 15.11
N HIS A 100 20.39 10.13 16.18
CA HIS A 100 19.07 9.53 16.34
C HIS A 100 17.95 10.59 16.36
N ILE A 101 16.79 10.21 15.83
CA ILE A 101 15.60 11.07 15.81
C ILE A 101 14.65 10.64 16.91
N TYR A 102 14.02 11.62 17.54
CA TYR A 102 13.07 11.42 18.61
C TYR A 102 11.78 12.19 18.33
N LYS A 103 10.65 11.55 18.65
CA LYS A 103 9.32 12.16 18.63
C LYS A 103 8.92 12.54 20.05
N CYS A 104 8.42 13.76 20.23
CA CYS A 104 7.88 14.21 21.50
C CYS A 104 6.57 13.45 21.80
N LYS A 105 6.56 12.65 22.86
CA LYS A 105 5.39 11.88 23.31
C LYS A 105 4.54 12.68 24.28
N VAL A 106 5.18 13.41 25.19
CA VAL A 106 4.53 14.29 26.17
C VAL A 106 5.05 15.71 25.96
N ALA A 107 4.15 16.65 25.67
CA ALA A 107 4.51 18.05 25.45
C ALA A 107 5.13 18.66 26.70
N GLY A 108 6.05 19.59 26.52
CA GLY A 108 6.66 20.27 27.65
C GLY A 108 7.82 21.16 27.25
N LYS A 109 8.58 21.59 28.25
CA LYS A 109 9.81 22.36 28.08
C LYS A 109 11.02 21.44 28.28
N SER A 110 11.96 21.51 27.33
CA SER A 110 13.23 20.78 27.42
C SER A 110 14.10 21.29 28.57
N GLY A 111 14.99 20.43 29.04
CA GLY A 111 15.93 20.73 30.12
C GLY A 111 17.01 21.75 29.74
N THR A 112 17.86 22.04 30.72
CA THR A 112 19.03 22.91 30.55
C THR A 112 20.22 22.19 29.93
N LEU A 113 20.28 20.87 30.04
CA LEU A 113 21.32 20.00 29.52
C LEU A 113 20.73 19.03 28.50
N VAL A 114 21.55 18.66 27.51
CA VAL A 114 21.21 17.60 26.56
C VAL A 114 20.99 16.30 27.36
N PRO A 115 19.83 15.64 27.21
CA PRO A 115 19.57 14.37 27.88
C PRO A 115 20.65 13.33 27.59
N LEU A 116 21.23 12.74 28.64
CA LEU A 116 22.25 11.69 28.48
C LEU A 116 21.74 10.48 27.68
N GLY A 117 20.43 10.21 27.77
CA GLY A 117 19.75 9.16 27.03
C GLY A 117 19.90 9.27 25.51
N PHE A 118 20.14 10.47 24.99
CA PHE A 118 20.34 10.71 23.57
C PHE A 118 21.63 10.08 23.05
N SER A 119 22.70 10.14 23.83
CA SER A 119 24.00 9.55 23.49
C SER A 119 23.99 8.02 23.54
N SER A 120 23.17 7.44 24.42
CA SER A 120 22.98 5.99 24.53
C SER A 120 21.90 5.44 23.60
N GLY A 121 21.13 6.30 22.93
CA GLY A 121 20.09 5.87 21.98
C GLY A 121 18.91 5.14 22.62
N LEU A 122 18.52 5.53 23.84
CA LEU A 122 17.42 4.90 24.60
C LEU A 122 16.08 5.06 23.90
N ALA A 123 15.20 4.07 24.02
CA ALA A 123 13.88 4.09 23.38
C ALA A 123 12.94 5.18 23.94
N LEU A 124 13.04 5.46 25.23
CA LEU A 124 12.26 6.48 25.94
C LEU A 124 13.18 7.32 26.82
N ILE A 125 13.08 8.63 26.72
CA ILE A 125 13.95 9.57 27.45
C ILE A 125 13.07 10.65 28.07
N THR A 126 13.25 10.89 29.37
CA THR A 126 12.63 12.03 30.04
C THR A 126 13.62 13.19 30.04
N ASP A 127 13.16 14.36 29.59
CA ASP A 127 13.97 15.57 29.45
C ASP A 127 13.17 16.75 30.03
N GLY A 128 13.49 17.12 31.28
CA GLY A 128 12.72 18.12 32.01
C GLY A 128 11.27 17.66 32.25
N THR A 129 10.32 18.28 31.55
CA THR A 129 8.88 18.00 31.66
C THR A 129 8.31 17.18 30.50
N LEU A 130 9.14 16.89 29.50
CA LEU A 130 8.73 16.18 28.29
C LEU A 130 9.33 14.77 28.23
N THR A 131 8.72 13.93 27.40
CA THR A 131 9.21 12.57 27.13
C THR A 131 9.42 12.40 25.64
N TRP A 132 10.61 11.93 25.27
CA TRP A 132 11.02 11.62 23.91
C TRP A 132 10.90 10.11 23.67
N GLU A 133 10.35 9.73 22.53
CA GLU A 133 10.32 8.36 22.02
C GLU A 133 11.25 8.26 20.81
N LYS A 134 12.17 7.30 20.81
CA LYS A 134 13.07 7.07 19.68
C LYS A 134 12.25 6.64 18.47
N LYS A 135 12.54 7.25 17.32
CA LYS A 135 11.96 6.84 16.05
C LYS A 135 13.05 6.40 15.08
N SER A 136 12.72 5.41 14.27
CA SER A 136 13.44 4.97 13.08
C SER A 136 12.74 5.46 11.82
N ALA A 137 13.45 5.55 10.69
CA ALA A 137 12.83 5.87 9.39
C ALA A 137 11.71 4.86 9.04
N LEU A 138 11.88 3.59 9.42
CA LEU A 138 10.85 2.57 9.26
C LEU A 138 9.64 2.82 10.16
N SER A 139 9.83 3.27 11.41
CA SER A 139 8.71 3.61 12.29
C SER A 139 7.93 4.82 11.80
N ASP A 140 8.62 5.79 11.17
CA ASP A 140 7.98 6.94 10.52
C ASP A 140 7.16 6.50 9.31
N LEU A 141 7.74 5.65 8.45
CA LEU A 141 7.04 5.07 7.29
C LEU A 141 5.79 4.30 7.74
N ARG A 142 5.93 3.43 8.74
CA ARG A 142 4.84 2.67 9.33
C ARG A 142 3.71 3.58 9.83
N ASP A 143 4.06 4.64 10.56
CA ASP A 143 3.10 5.62 11.11
C ASP A 143 2.41 6.42 9.97
N LYS A 144 3.03 6.61 8.81
CA LYS A 144 2.40 7.26 7.63
C LYS A 144 1.45 6.33 6.86
N ILE A 145 1.77 5.04 6.82
CA ILE A 145 0.96 4.03 6.12
C ILE A 145 -0.40 3.83 6.83
N VAL A 146 -0.47 3.98 8.15
CA VAL A 146 -1.72 3.85 8.92
C VAL A 146 -2.20 5.23 9.40
N PRO A 147 -3.26 5.81 8.82
CA PRO A 147 -3.84 7.04 9.34
C PRO A 147 -4.83 6.77 10.49
N VAL A 148 -4.75 7.66 11.49
CA VAL A 148 -5.75 8.02 12.53
C VAL A 148 -6.69 6.91 12.99
N GLY A 149 -6.24 6.16 13.99
CA GLY A 149 -7.03 5.20 14.75
C GLY A 149 -6.13 4.50 15.78
N PRO A 150 -6.68 3.68 16.70
CA PRO A 150 -5.85 2.82 17.53
C PRO A 150 -4.94 2.01 16.60
N PRO A 151 -3.63 2.01 16.81
CA PRO A 151 -2.72 1.33 15.92
C PRO A 151 -2.98 -0.18 15.96
N ALA A 152 -3.72 -0.68 14.96
CA ALA A 152 -3.73 -2.09 14.61
C ALA A 152 -2.66 -2.29 13.55
N TYR A 153 -1.82 -3.29 13.77
CA TYR A 153 -0.67 -3.58 12.90
C TYR A 153 -0.79 -4.94 12.22
N ASP A 154 -1.75 -5.74 12.72
CA ASP A 154 -2.25 -6.97 12.17
C ASP A 154 -3.77 -6.83 12.09
N TYR A 155 -4.31 -6.83 10.87
CA TYR A 155 -5.73 -6.60 10.64
C TYR A 155 -6.40 -7.93 10.31
N ALA A 156 -7.29 -8.38 11.21
CA ALA A 156 -8.08 -9.61 11.01
C ALA A 156 -8.89 -9.59 9.69
N ALA A 157 -9.25 -8.39 9.21
CA ALA A 157 -9.79 -8.16 7.88
C ALA A 157 -9.08 -6.95 7.23
N PRO A 158 -8.82 -6.96 5.90
CA PRO A 158 -8.23 -5.83 5.21
C PRO A 158 -8.99 -4.54 5.48
N THR A 159 -8.27 -3.50 5.92
CA THR A 159 -8.87 -2.22 6.33
C THR A 159 -8.66 -1.18 5.22
N PRO A 160 -9.70 -0.46 4.77
CA PRO A 160 -9.54 0.57 3.75
C PRO A 160 -8.75 1.76 4.30
N ILE A 161 -7.73 2.16 3.57
CA ILE A 161 -6.86 3.28 3.88
C ILE A 161 -6.91 4.27 2.72
N SER A 162 -7.02 5.55 3.07
CA SER A 162 -6.89 6.67 2.15
C SER A 162 -5.92 7.67 2.76
N ASN A 163 -4.74 7.81 2.15
CA ASN A 163 -3.70 8.73 2.59
C ASN A 163 -2.93 9.28 1.38
N ASN A 164 -1.80 9.93 1.64
CA ASN A 164 -0.96 10.54 0.60
C ASN A 164 -0.40 9.52 -0.41
N TYR A 165 -0.41 8.21 -0.11
CA TYR A 165 0.02 7.16 -1.03
C TYR A 165 -1.09 6.70 -1.97
N GLY A 166 -2.35 7.07 -1.70
CA GLY A 166 -3.52 6.68 -2.47
C GLY A 166 -4.54 5.89 -1.65
N ASN A 167 -5.41 5.16 -2.35
CA ASN A 167 -6.47 4.35 -1.78
C ASN A 167 -6.11 2.86 -1.91
N TYR A 168 -6.12 2.12 -0.81
CA TYR A 168 -5.79 0.69 -0.78
C TYR A 168 -6.40 0.02 0.45
N MET A 169 -6.41 -1.31 0.50
CA MET A 169 -6.70 -2.02 1.75
C MET A 169 -5.42 -2.50 2.40
N LEU A 170 -5.23 -2.16 3.67
CA LEU A 170 -4.09 -2.59 4.46
C LEU A 170 -4.42 -3.88 5.20
N LYS A 171 -3.54 -4.88 5.08
CA LYS A 171 -3.67 -6.16 5.77
C LYS A 171 -2.66 -6.30 6.90
N GLU A 172 -1.39 -5.95 6.64
CA GLU A 172 -0.32 -6.03 7.63
C GLU A 172 0.57 -4.80 7.53
N ASN A 173 0.97 -4.24 8.68
CA ASN A 173 1.94 -3.16 8.79
C ASN A 173 2.69 -3.27 10.11
N LYS A 174 3.57 -4.28 10.20
CA LYS A 174 4.22 -4.67 11.46
C LYS A 174 5.71 -4.91 11.28
N PHE A 175 6.43 -4.77 12.39
CA PHE A 175 7.83 -5.13 12.45
C PHE A 175 7.98 -6.61 12.71
N ILE A 176 8.88 -7.24 11.97
CA ILE A 176 9.14 -8.68 12.05
C ILE A 176 10.64 -8.94 12.25
N LYS A 177 10.95 -10.14 12.71
CA LYS A 177 12.30 -10.70 12.74
C LYS A 177 12.28 -12.13 12.21
N PHE A 178 13.42 -12.57 11.68
CA PHE A 178 13.62 -13.97 11.30
C PHE A 178 14.45 -14.66 12.38
N VAL A 179 13.84 -15.62 13.08
CA VAL A 179 14.49 -16.37 14.16
C VAL A 179 14.75 -17.79 13.70
N TRP A 180 15.93 -18.31 14.01
CA TRP A 180 16.27 -19.70 13.74
C TRP A 180 15.42 -20.63 14.63
N ASN A 181 14.59 -21.46 14.00
CA ASN A 181 13.83 -22.48 14.71
C ASN A 181 14.63 -23.78 14.77
N VAL A 182 15.02 -24.20 15.98
CA VAL A 182 15.84 -25.40 16.20
C VAL A 182 15.08 -26.69 15.88
N ALA A 183 13.75 -26.72 16.05
CA ALA A 183 12.94 -27.92 15.82
C ALA A 183 12.85 -28.26 14.32
N ASP A 184 12.64 -27.25 13.48
CA ASP A 184 12.47 -27.44 12.04
C ASP A 184 13.75 -27.14 11.24
N SER A 185 14.82 -26.66 11.89
CA SER A 185 16.05 -26.18 11.24
C SER A 185 15.79 -25.18 10.09
N VAL A 186 14.84 -24.27 10.31
CA VAL A 186 14.42 -23.24 9.34
C VAL A 186 14.22 -21.91 10.05
N TYR A 187 14.51 -20.79 9.38
CA TYR A 187 14.17 -19.47 9.88
C TYR A 187 12.66 -19.22 9.78
N LYS A 188 12.04 -18.82 10.89
CA LYS A 188 10.62 -18.45 10.94
C LYS A 188 10.45 -16.94 11.14
N GLU A 189 9.42 -16.40 10.51
CA GLU A 189 8.94 -15.05 10.76
C GLU A 189 8.28 -15.01 12.14
N GLU A 190 8.75 -14.09 12.99
CA GLU A 190 8.14 -13.79 14.28
C GLU A 190 7.94 -12.29 14.43
N ASP A 191 6.94 -11.89 15.20
CA ASP A 191 6.75 -10.51 15.60
C ASP A 191 7.89 -10.07 16.53
N ILE A 192 8.25 -8.79 16.46
CA ILE A 192 9.24 -8.23 17.39
C ILE A 192 8.67 -8.20 18.82
N ALA A 193 9.51 -8.52 19.81
CA ALA A 193 9.18 -8.39 21.23
C ALA A 193 9.62 -7.02 21.76
N LEU A 194 9.16 -6.67 22.98
CA LEU A 194 9.59 -5.45 23.66
C LEU A 194 11.12 -5.43 23.83
N GLY A 195 11.79 -4.45 23.22
CA GLY A 195 13.24 -4.30 23.27
C GLY A 195 14.00 -4.84 22.05
N ASP A 196 13.32 -5.56 21.15
CA ASP A 196 13.88 -5.93 19.86
C ASP A 196 14.05 -4.70 18.95
N SER A 197 15.01 -4.78 18.03
CA SER A 197 15.27 -3.70 17.08
C SER A 197 14.27 -3.72 15.92
N GLU A 198 13.71 -2.55 15.59
CA GLU A 198 12.85 -2.31 14.43
C GLU A 198 13.65 -2.33 13.12
N THR A 199 14.11 -3.51 12.69
CA THR A 199 15.00 -3.65 11.52
C THR A 199 14.27 -3.96 10.22
N ILE A 200 13.14 -4.66 10.28
CA ILE A 200 12.37 -5.10 9.12
C ILE A 200 10.91 -4.72 9.31
N LEU A 201 10.39 -3.86 8.46
CA LEU A 201 8.96 -3.53 8.38
C LEU A 201 8.33 -4.34 7.25
N LYS A 202 7.34 -5.15 7.59
CA LYS A 202 6.51 -5.88 6.63
C LYS A 202 5.23 -5.09 6.36
N VAL A 203 5.00 -4.79 5.10
CA VAL A 203 3.79 -4.09 4.63
C VAL A 203 3.09 -4.97 3.62
N THR A 204 1.84 -5.31 3.92
CA THR A 204 0.97 -6.09 3.04
C THR A 204 -0.29 -5.29 2.75
N ILE A 205 -0.49 -4.97 1.47
CA ILE A 205 -1.67 -4.29 0.96
C ILE A 205 -2.44 -5.21 0.02
N THR A 206 -3.74 -4.97 -0.12
CA THR A 206 -4.62 -5.73 -0.98
C THR A 206 -5.69 -4.84 -1.62
N ASN A 207 -6.28 -5.34 -2.70
CA ASN A 207 -7.42 -4.71 -3.37
C ASN A 207 -8.67 -5.60 -3.27
N ASP A 208 -9.81 -5.05 -3.67
CA ASP A 208 -11.13 -5.72 -3.65
C ASP A 208 -11.20 -6.93 -4.60
N SER A 209 -10.22 -7.07 -5.48
CA SER A 209 -10.08 -8.18 -6.44
C SER A 209 -9.27 -9.35 -5.89
N GLY A 210 -8.81 -9.25 -4.64
CA GLY A 210 -8.01 -10.28 -3.95
C GLY A 210 -6.52 -10.27 -4.32
N THR A 211 -6.05 -9.32 -5.16
CA THR A 211 -4.61 -9.13 -5.38
C THR A 211 -3.99 -8.67 -4.07
N THR A 212 -2.89 -9.32 -3.67
CA THR A 212 -2.15 -8.98 -2.47
C THR A 212 -0.71 -8.69 -2.85
N LEU A 213 -0.16 -7.60 -2.31
CA LEU A 213 1.21 -7.19 -2.52
C LEU A 213 1.89 -7.02 -1.16
N THR A 214 2.98 -7.73 -0.96
CA THR A 214 3.80 -7.65 0.26
C THR A 214 5.17 -7.11 -0.10
N ASN A 215 5.65 -6.15 0.68
CA ASN A 215 7.01 -5.64 0.58
C ASN A 215 7.68 -5.63 1.96
N LEU A 216 8.99 -5.84 1.97
CA LEU A 216 9.81 -5.83 3.17
C LEU A 216 10.78 -4.65 3.09
N PHE A 217 10.63 -3.72 4.02
CA PHE A 217 11.53 -2.57 4.14
C PHE A 217 12.54 -2.87 5.24
N THR A 218 13.82 -2.88 4.88
CA THR A 218 14.90 -3.17 5.83
C THR A 218 15.74 -1.93 6.05
N ASN A 219 16.11 -1.68 7.31
CA ASN A 219 17.08 -0.66 7.61
C ASN A 219 18.47 -1.21 7.25
N VAL A 220 18.95 -0.88 6.06
CA VAL A 220 20.32 -1.21 5.66
C VAL A 220 21.23 -0.22 6.40
N ASN A 221 21.84 -0.70 7.48
CA ASN A 221 22.93 0.02 8.15
C ASN A 221 24.19 0.00 7.28
#